data_AF-A0A1Y2I4U6-F1
#
_entry.id   AF-A0A1Y2I4U6-F1
#
_cell.length_a   1.000
_cell.length_b   1.000
_cell.length_c   1.000
_cell.angle_alpha   90.00
_cell.angle_beta   90.00
_cell.angle_gamma   90.00
#
_symmetry.space_group_name_H-M   'P 1'
#
loop_
_entity.id
_entity.type
_entity.pdbx_description
1 polymer ?
#
loop_
_entity_poly.entity_id
_entity_poly.type
_entity_poly.pdbx_seq_one_letter_code
_entity_poly.pdbx_strand_id
1 'polypeptide(L)' 'IRRFIWEHANDVHRILHRVGHAGITFSGLKAQICKPEVVIVGQKCTPEGRMPEDDKVDKIRNWPIPRTVKDVRGFIGLCG' A
#
# COMPACT_ATOMS: atom_id res chain seq x y z
N ILE A 1 14.72 -24.60 -5.71
CA ILE A 1 13.91 -23.36 -5.48
C ILE A 1 13.95 -23.05 -3.99
N ARG A 2 14.10 -21.79 -3.58
CA ARG A 2 14.08 -21.42 -2.15
C ARG A 2 12.68 -21.60 -1.59
N ARG A 3 12.55 -22.22 -0.40
CA ARG A 3 11.26 -22.57 0.21
C ARG A 3 10.26 -21.41 0.24
N PHE A 4 10.71 -20.21 0.62
CA PHE A 4 9.85 -19.02 0.69
C PHE A 4 9.24 -18.61 -0.66
N ILE A 5 9.97 -18.79 -1.77
CA ILE A 5 9.48 -18.45 -3.12
C ILE A 5 8.37 -19.41 -3.52
N TRP A 6 8.57 -20.70 -3.22
CA TRP A 6 7.60 -21.73 -3.52
C TRP A 6 6.31 -21.56 -2.71
N GLU A 7 6.43 -21.27 -1.41
CA GLU A 7 5.29 -20.98 -0.53
C GLU A 7 4.50 -19.76 -1.02
N HIS A 8 5.20 -18.67 -1.36
CA HIS A 8 4.57 -17.47 -1.92
C HIS A 8 3.82 -17.74 -3.24
N ALA A 9 4.43 -18.49 -4.17
CA ALA A 9 3.81 -18.84 -5.43
C ALA A 9 2.53 -19.67 -5.23
N ASN A 10 2.55 -20.61 -4.27
CA ASN A 10 1.39 -21.42 -3.94
C ASN A 10 0.26 -20.58 -3.32
N ASP A 11 0.60 -19.63 -2.44
CA ASP A 11 -0.37 -18.69 -1.88
C ASP A 11 -1.02 -17.81 -2.95
N VAL A 12 -0.22 -17.24 -3.84
CA VAL A 12 -0.72 -16.44 -4.97
C VAL A 12 -1.64 -17.28 -5.85
N HIS A 13 -1.24 -18.50 -6.22
CA HIS A 13 -2.07 -19.39 -7.03
C HIS A 13 -3.42 -19.68 -6.37
N ARG A 14 -3.41 -20.03 -5.08
CA ARG A 14 -4.62 -20.31 -4.30
C ARG A 14 -5.57 -19.10 -4.24
N ILE A 15 -5.03 -17.90 -4.02
CA ILE A 15 -5.83 -16.67 -3.95
C ILE A 15 -6.42 -16.34 -5.31
N LEU A 16 -5.60 -16.31 -6.37
CA LEU A 16 -6.04 -15.99 -7.72
C LEU A 16 -7.13 -16.96 -8.20
N HIS A 17 -6.97 -18.26 -7.93
CA HIS A 17 -7.96 -19.27 -8.28
C HIS A 17 -9.31 -18.99 -7.59
N ARG A 18 -9.32 -18.76 -6.27
CA ARG A 18 -10.56 -18.47 -5.52
C ARG A 18 -11.25 -17.19 -5.98
N VAL A 19 -10.47 -16.15 -6.25
CA VAL A 19 -11.00 -14.86 -6.71
C VAL A 19 -11.57 -14.98 -8.13
N GLY A 20 -10.92 -15.75 -9.00
CA GLY A 20 -11.43 -16.09 -10.33
C GLY A 20 -12.75 -16.88 -10.28
N HIS A 21 -12.86 -17.87 -9.40
CA HIS A 21 -14.13 -18.61 -9.20
C HIS A 21 -15.28 -17.72 -8.69
N ALA A 22 -14.97 -16.66 -7.94
CA ALA A 22 -15.95 -15.67 -7.51
C ALA A 22 -16.33 -14.65 -8.61
N GLY A 23 -15.74 -14.74 -9.81
CA GLY A 23 -15.99 -13.81 -10.91
C GLY A 23 -15.35 -12.42 -10.73
N ILE A 24 -14.41 -12.28 -9.81
CA ILE A 24 -13.71 -11.02 -9.53
C ILE A 24 -12.43 -10.95 -10.37
N THR A 25 -12.10 -9.75 -10.84
CA THR A 25 -10.90 -9.48 -11.65
C THR A 25 -9.90 -8.58 -10.94
N PHE A 26 -8.61 -8.79 -11.21
CA PHE A 26 -7.54 -7.90 -10.76
C PHE A 26 -7.08 -6.96 -11.88
N SER A 27 -6.70 -5.74 -11.52
CA SER A 27 -5.97 -4.85 -12.42
C SER A 27 -4.51 -5.26 -12.48
N GLY A 28 -4.04 -5.81 -13.61
CA GLY A 28 -2.65 -6.21 -13.80
C GLY A 28 -1.65 -5.08 -13.51
N LEU A 29 -1.98 -3.84 -13.90
CA LEU A 29 -1.15 -2.65 -13.64
C LEU A 29 -1.01 -2.29 -12.16
N LYS A 30 -1.97 -2.71 -11.32
CA LYS A 30 -1.99 -2.39 -9.88
C LYS A 30 -1.55 -3.58 -9.02
N ALA A 31 -1.40 -4.76 -9.62
CA ALA A 31 -1.00 -5.96 -8.91
C ALA A 31 0.48 -5.86 -8.49
N GLN A 32 0.74 -6.10 -7.20
CA GLN A 32 2.07 -6.11 -6.62
C GLN A 32 2.39 -7.53 -6.16
N ILE A 33 3.08 -8.31 -6.98
CA ILE A 33 3.39 -9.73 -6.74
C ILE A 33 4.92 -9.91 -6.77
N CYS A 34 5.46 -10.77 -5.90
CA CYS A 34 6.90 -11.05 -5.81
C CYS A 34 7.79 -9.81 -5.60
N LYS A 35 7.31 -8.80 -4.86
CA LYS A 35 8.09 -7.61 -4.50
C LYS A 35 8.55 -7.68 -3.03
N PRO A 36 9.77 -7.25 -2.71
CA PRO A 36 10.25 -7.17 -1.33
C PRO A 36 9.50 -6.10 -0.52
N GLU A 37 9.03 -5.05 -1.19
CA GLU A 37 8.27 -3.97 -0.59
C GLU A 37 6.98 -3.76 -1.39
N VAL A 38 5.86 -3.54 -0.69
CA VAL A 38 4.55 -3.33 -1.30
C VAL A 38 3.78 -2.24 -0.58
N VAL A 39 2.97 -1.48 -1.31
CA VAL A 39 2.06 -0.50 -0.70
C VAL A 39 0.70 -1.16 -0.48
N ILE A 40 0.25 -1.17 0.78
CA ILE A 40 -1.04 -1.70 1.22
C ILE A 40 -1.77 -0.60 2.00
N VAL A 41 -2.91 -0.12 1.48
CA VAL A 41 -3.76 0.92 2.12
C VAL A 41 -2.95 2.19 2.49
N GLY A 42 -2.03 2.58 1.60
CA GLY A 42 -1.16 3.74 1.78
C GLY A 42 -0.15 3.58 2.93
N GLN A 43 0.21 2.34 3.27
CA GLN A 43 1.35 2.00 4.10
C GLN A 43 2.33 1.20 3.25
N LYS A 44 3.60 1.55 3.30
CA LYS A 44 4.69 0.80 2.71
C LYS A 44 5.05 -0.36 3.65
N CYS A 45 4.85 -1.59 3.20
CA CYS A 45 5.21 -2.80 3.93
C CYS A 45 6.54 -3.32 3.39
N THR A 46 7.53 -3.42 4.26
CA THR A 46 8.87 -3.96 3.99
C THR A 46 9.11 -5.19 4.89
N PRO A 47 10.19 -5.96 4.67
CA PRO A 47 10.53 -7.08 5.56
C PRO A 47 10.78 -6.66 7.01
N GLU A 48 11.20 -5.41 7.23
CA GLU A 48 11.54 -4.83 8.54
C GLU A 48 10.29 -4.30 9.27
N GLY A 49 9.18 -4.07 8.56
CA GLY A 49 7.95 -3.61 9.18
C GLY A 49 7.06 -2.77 8.26
N ARG A 50 6.22 -1.95 8.87
CA ARG A 50 5.31 -1.02 8.17
C ARG A 50 5.80 0.40 8.34
N MET A 51 5.85 1.13 7.25
CA MET A 51 6.24 2.54 7.19
C MET A 51 5.15 3.32 6.45
N PRO A 52 5.00 4.62 6.73
CA PRO A 52 4.14 5.48 5.90
C PRO A 52 4.63 5.49 4.46
N GLU A 53 3.69 5.57 3.51
CA GLU A 53 4.02 5.79 2.11
C GLU A 53 4.70 7.16 1.90
N ASP A 54 5.72 7.22 1.06
CA ASP A 54 6.52 8.43 0.83
C ASP A 54 5.64 9.62 0.41
N ASP A 55 4.64 9.38 -0.45
CA ASP A 55 3.67 10.40 -0.87
C ASP A 55 2.88 11.02 0.31
N LYS A 56 2.59 10.24 1.36
CA LYS A 56 1.92 10.76 2.56
C LYS A 56 2.88 11.62 3.38
N VAL A 57 4.14 11.21 3.48
CA VAL A 57 5.18 11.97 4.18
C VAL A 57 5.43 13.30 3.46
N ASP A 58 5.50 13.27 2.13
CA ASP A 58 5.74 14.46 1.32
C ASP A 58 4.59 15.46 1.40
N LYS A 59 3.34 15.00 1.49
CA LYS A 59 2.18 15.88 1.72
C LYS A 59 2.28 16.64 3.04
N ILE A 60 2.80 16.02 4.09
CA ILE A 60 2.99 16.66 5.39
C ILE A 60 4.18 17.62 5.33
N ARG A 61 5.31 17.20 4.75
CA ARG A 61 6.53 18.01 4.63
C ARG A 61 6.33 19.26 3.78
N ASN A 62 5.60 19.14 2.68
CA ASN A 62 5.37 20.23 1.73
C ASN A 62 4.10 21.03 2.04
N TRP A 63 3.43 20.76 3.16
CA TRP A 63 2.22 21.51 3.53
C TRP A 63 2.59 22.97 3.79
N PRO A 64 1.93 23.95 3.13
CA PRO A 64 2.25 25.35 3.33
C PRO A 64 1.88 25.79 4.75
N ILE A 65 2.60 26.76 5.30
CA ILE A 65 2.31 27.31 6.64
C ILE A 65 0.85 27.80 6.66
N PRO A 66 -0.02 27.18 7.50
CA PRO A 66 -1.44 27.53 7.55
C PRO A 66 -1.62 28.99 7.97
N ARG A 67 -2.39 29.76 7.19
CA ARG A 67 -2.71 31.17 7.51
C ARG A 67 -4.16 31.36 7.93
N THR A 68 -5.03 30.42 7.60
CA THR A 68 -6.46 30.49 7.90
C THR A 68 -6.92 29.31 8.74
N VAL A 69 -8.06 29.48 9.43
CA VAL A 69 -8.69 28.40 10.21
C VAL A 69 -9.05 27.21 9.33
N LYS A 70 -9.36 27.42 8.05
CA LYS A 70 -9.64 26.35 7.08
C LYS A 70 -8.39 25.51 6.81
N ASP A 71 -7.24 26.16 6.63
CA ASP A 71 -5.96 25.48 6.36
C ASP A 71 -5.52 24.65 7.56
N VAL A 72 -5.72 25.17 8.77
CA VAL A 72 -5.44 24.45 10.03
C VAL A 72 -6.32 23.21 10.15
N ARG A 73 -7.63 23.33 9.90
CA ARG A 73 -8.53 22.16 9.92
C ARG A 73 -8.17 21.12 8.85
N GLY A 74 -7.77 21.57 7.66
CA GLY A 74 -7.29 20.69 6.58
C GLY A 74 -6.05 19.92 6.98
N PHE A 75 -5.08 20.58 7.62
CA PHE A 75 -3.87 19.94 8.12
C PHE A 75 -4.18 18.91 9.23
N ILE A 76 -5.03 19.27 10.20
CA ILE A 76 -5.44 18.33 11.26
C ILE A 76 -6.14 17.11 10.65
N GLY A 77 -7.00 17.30 9.65
CA GLY A 77 -7.66 16.21 8.93
C GLY A 77 -6.71 15.35 8.08
N LEU A 78 -5.55 15.86 7.70
CA LEU A 78 -4.51 15.09 7.00
C LEU A 78 -3.71 14.21 7.97
N CYS A 79 -3.48 14.69 9.19
CA CYS A 79 -2.69 14.00 10.21
C CYS A 79 -3.47 12.90 10.96
N GLY A 80 -4.80 12.95 10.95
CA GLY A 80 -5.69 11.95 11.56
C GLY A 80 -5.92 10.76 10.65
#